data_AF-A0A7X8RCF8-F1
#
_entry.id   AF-A0A7X8RCF8-F1
#
_cell.length_a   1.000
_cell.length_b   1.000
_cell.length_c   1.000
_cell.angle_alpha   90.00
_cell.angle_beta   90.00
_cell.angle_gamma   90.00
#
_symmetry.space_group_name_H-M   'P 1'
#
loop_
_entity.id
_entity.type
_entity.pdbx_description
1 polymer ?
#
loop_
_entity_poly.entity_id
_entity_poly.type
_entity_poly.pdbx_seq_one_letter_code
_entity_poly.pdbx_strand_id
1 'polypeptide(L)'
;MQAKKGYWTLGRGGQAKKFWVNSNEKGLTFYSGAEGKSITKLTYQQIEDCLRHFADRGWFILGNGIDDIKPGGLGEYFKKHLGIGSKAASHFAAFMVAQGKLEHRKGPHGRIELRMKK
;
A
#
# COMPACT_ATOMS: atom_id res chain seq x y z
N MET A 1 -24.74 2.94 4.99
CA MET A 1 -23.37 2.44 5.24
C MET A 1 -22.71 2.15 3.90
N GLN A 2 -21.59 2.80 3.56
CA GLN A 2 -20.82 2.42 2.37
C GLN A 2 -20.26 1.00 2.54
N ALA A 3 -20.48 0.16 1.53
CA ALA A 3 -20.05 -1.24 1.56
C ALA A 3 -18.51 -1.31 1.55
N LYS A 4 -17.95 -2.07 2.49
CA LYS A 4 -16.52 -2.37 2.53
C LYS A 4 -16.17 -3.31 1.37
N LYS A 5 -15.30 -2.88 0.45
CA LYS A 5 -14.84 -3.74 -0.66
C LYS A 5 -13.59 -4.53 -0.26
N GLY A 6 -13.59 -5.84 -0.52
CA GLY A 6 -12.49 -6.74 -0.16
C GLY A 6 -11.36 -6.77 -1.20
N TYR A 7 -10.12 -6.82 -0.73
CA TYR A 7 -8.89 -6.87 -1.53
C TYR A 7 -7.89 -7.85 -0.92
N TRP A 8 -6.85 -8.18 -1.68
CA TRP A 8 -5.74 -9.04 -1.24
C TRP A 8 -4.43 -8.27 -1.30
N THR A 9 -3.59 -8.37 -0.26
CA THR A 9 -2.28 -7.71 -0.25
C THR A 9 -1.36 -8.28 -1.32
N LEU A 10 -0.39 -7.46 -1.75
CA LEU A 10 0.74 -7.94 -2.55
C LEU A 10 1.66 -8.73 -1.62
N GLY A 11 1.61 -10.06 -1.69
CA GLY A 11 2.36 -10.98 -0.82
C GLY A 11 3.40 -11.77 -1.59
N ARG A 12 4.60 -11.93 -1.03
CA ARG A 12 5.63 -12.83 -1.55
C ARG A 12 5.22 -14.29 -1.29
N GLY A 13 5.27 -15.14 -2.34
CA GLY A 13 5.11 -16.59 -2.20
C GLY A 13 3.74 -17.09 -1.71
N GLY A 14 2.65 -16.38 -2.01
CA GLY A 14 1.29 -16.82 -1.65
C GLY A 14 0.78 -16.35 -0.28
N GLN A 15 1.54 -15.55 0.46
CA GLN A 15 1.12 -14.98 1.76
C GLN A 15 0.19 -13.76 1.63
N ALA A 16 -0.60 -13.68 0.56
CA ALA A 16 -1.56 -12.58 0.38
C ALA A 16 -2.61 -12.64 1.50
N LYS A 17 -2.82 -11.53 2.21
CA LYS A 17 -3.82 -11.40 3.26
C LYS A 17 -5.00 -10.60 2.75
N LYS A 18 -6.20 -11.04 3.10
CA LYS A 18 -7.43 -10.30 2.81
C LYS A 18 -7.49 -9.05 3.68
N PHE A 19 -7.91 -7.95 3.10
CA PHE A 19 -8.24 -6.71 3.79
C PHE A 19 -9.45 -6.06 3.13
N TRP A 20 -10.00 -5.04 3.77
CA TRP A 20 -11.13 -4.30 3.24
C TRP A 20 -10.84 -2.81 3.17
N VAL A 21 -11.45 -2.14 2.21
CA VAL A 21 -11.35 -0.71 2.02
C VAL A 21 -12.74 -0.09 2.12
N ASN A 22 -12.82 1.02 2.84
CA ASN A 22 -13.93 1.97 2.75
C ASN A 22 -13.36 3.32 2.30
N SER A 23 -14.07 3.99 1.40
CA SER A 23 -13.71 5.30 0.85
C SER A 23 -14.84 6.28 1.12
N ASN A 24 -14.54 7.38 1.81
CA ASN A 24 -15.50 8.46 2.03
C ASN A 24 -14.97 9.77 1.46
N GLU A 25 -15.64 10.89 1.75
CA GLU A 25 -15.23 12.23 1.32
C GLU A 25 -13.88 12.68 1.88
N LYS A 26 -13.44 12.13 3.03
CA LYS A 26 -12.20 12.53 3.71
C LYS A 26 -10.99 11.71 3.24
N GLY A 27 -11.22 10.52 2.69
CA GLY A 27 -10.15 9.64 2.22
C GLY A 27 -10.50 8.16 2.29
N LEU A 28 -9.47 7.35 2.54
CA LEU A 28 -9.55 5.89 2.56
C LEU A 28 -9.32 5.35 3.97
N THR A 29 -10.06 4.29 4.29
CA THR A 29 -9.85 3.51 5.50
C THR A 29 -9.62 2.04 5.14
N PHE A 30 -8.44 1.53 5.47
CA PHE A 30 -8.07 0.13 5.38
C PHE A 30 -8.43 -0.59 6.68
N TYR A 31 -9.15 -1.71 6.57
CA TYR A 31 -9.48 -2.61 7.67
C TYR A 31 -8.75 -3.93 7.45
N SER A 32 -7.99 -4.39 8.43
CA SER A 32 -7.19 -5.63 8.35
C SER A 32 -7.12 -6.35 9.70
N GLY A 33 -6.62 -7.60 9.70
CA GLY A 33 -6.58 -8.46 10.88
C GLY A 33 -7.92 -9.13 11.19
N ALA A 34 -7.98 -9.87 12.30
CA ALA A 34 -9.22 -10.52 12.76
C ALA A 34 -10.32 -9.47 12.95
N GLU A 35 -11.45 -9.65 12.28
CA GLU A 35 -12.63 -8.76 12.32
C GLU A 35 -12.37 -7.30 11.88
N GLY A 36 -11.25 -7.01 11.22
CA GLY A 36 -10.91 -5.65 10.81
C GLY A 36 -10.47 -4.73 11.96
N LYS A 37 -9.98 -5.30 13.07
CA LYS A 37 -9.50 -4.56 14.25
C LYS A 37 -8.36 -3.59 13.95
N SER A 38 -7.52 -3.87 12.96
CA SER A 38 -6.45 -2.96 12.56
C SER A 38 -6.96 -2.01 11.48
N ILE A 39 -7.04 -0.72 11.84
CA ILE A 39 -7.58 0.34 10.99
C ILE A 39 -6.46 1.31 10.61
N THR A 40 -6.26 1.53 9.32
CA THR A 40 -5.39 2.60 8.81
C THR A 40 -6.22 3.58 8.02
N LYS A 41 -6.17 4.86 8.40
CA LYS A 41 -6.86 5.95 7.69
C LYS A 41 -5.82 6.77 6.93
N LEU A 42 -6.10 7.08 5.68
CA LEU A 42 -5.32 7.99 4.86
C LEU A 42 -6.25 9.06 4.29
N THR A 43 -5.87 10.33 4.39
CA THR A 43 -6.56 11.41 3.68
C THR A 43 -6.22 11.36 2.20
N TYR A 44 -7.07 11.96 1.35
CA TYR A 44 -6.73 12.08 -0.07
C TYR A 44 -5.44 12.88 -0.29
N GLN A 45 -5.19 13.92 0.51
CA GLN A 45 -3.92 14.66 0.47
C GLN A 45 -2.71 13.75 0.72
N GLN A 46 -2.76 12.90 1.76
CA GLN A 46 -1.67 11.95 2.05
C GLN A 46 -1.46 10.93 0.92
N ILE A 47 -2.55 10.50 0.27
CA ILE A 47 -2.49 9.59 -0.87
C ILE A 47 -1.82 10.29 -2.06
N GLU A 48 -2.24 11.51 -2.37
CA GLU A 48 -1.68 12.31 -3.47
C GLU A 48 -0.21 12.66 -3.24
N ASP A 49 0.16 13.09 -2.03
CA ASP A 49 1.54 13.39 -1.67
C ASP A 49 2.43 12.14 -1.79
N CYS A 50 1.91 10.98 -1.40
CA CYS A 50 2.59 9.71 -1.57
C CYS A 50 2.80 9.38 -3.06
N LEU A 51 1.74 9.44 -3.87
CA LEU A 51 1.85 9.16 -5.31
C LEU A 51 2.77 10.15 -6.02
N ARG A 52 2.71 11.43 -5.66
CA ARG A 52 3.60 12.49 -6.19
C ARG A 52 5.07 12.22 -5.83
N HIS A 53 5.35 11.78 -4.61
CA HIS A 53 6.70 11.42 -4.20
C HIS A 53 7.34 10.32 -5.06
N PHE A 54 6.51 9.41 -5.62
CA PHE A 54 6.95 8.30 -6.45
C PHE A 54 6.71 8.50 -7.96
N ALA A 55 6.11 9.63 -8.38
CA ALA A 55 5.75 9.93 -9.78
C ALA A 55 6.90 9.70 -10.76
N ASP A 56 8.07 10.24 -10.44
CA ASP A 56 9.26 10.20 -11.30
C ASP A 56 10.26 9.11 -10.89
N ARG A 57 9.95 8.35 -9.84
CA ARG A 57 10.82 7.30 -9.30
C ARG A 57 10.49 5.98 -10.00
N GLY A 58 11.13 5.74 -11.14
CA GLY A 58 11.01 4.53 -11.98
C GLY A 58 10.38 3.29 -11.32
N TRP A 59 11.17 2.26 -10.99
CA TRP A 59 10.69 1.15 -10.17
C TRP A 59 11.18 1.34 -8.74
N PHE A 60 10.29 1.22 -7.76
CA PHE A 60 10.61 1.35 -6.33
C PHE A 60 10.11 0.14 -5.55
N ILE A 61 10.74 -0.13 -4.41
CA ILE A 61 10.45 -1.32 -3.61
C ILE A 61 9.25 -1.05 -2.70
N LEU A 62 8.33 -2.02 -2.57
CA LEU A 62 7.23 -1.94 -1.60
C LEU A 62 7.76 -1.79 -0.16
N GLY A 63 8.74 -2.62 0.22
CA GLY A 63 9.53 -2.45 1.46
C GLY A 63 8.67 -2.48 2.72
N ASN A 64 7.83 -3.50 2.86
CA ASN A 64 6.95 -3.67 4.02
C ASN A 64 7.64 -4.53 5.12
N GLY A 65 6.92 -4.89 6.18
CA GLY A 65 7.48 -5.72 7.26
C GLY A 65 7.90 -7.16 6.86
N ILE A 66 7.56 -7.63 5.66
CA ILE A 66 7.95 -8.95 5.10
C ILE A 66 9.17 -8.83 4.17
N ASP A 67 9.32 -7.70 3.47
CA ASP A 67 10.39 -7.45 2.50
C ASP A 67 11.59 -6.66 3.08
N ASP A 68 11.63 -6.50 4.41
CA ASP A 68 12.34 -5.46 5.14
C ASP A 68 11.97 -4.03 4.69
N ILE A 69 11.98 -3.09 5.62
CA ILE A 69 11.84 -1.67 5.27
C ILE A 69 13.16 -1.22 4.62
N LYS A 70 13.14 -0.93 3.31
CA LYS A 70 14.31 -0.48 2.56
C LYS A 70 14.29 1.04 2.34
N PRO A 71 15.47 1.70 2.36
CA PRO A 71 15.59 3.11 2.00
C PRO A 71 14.99 3.41 0.63
N GLY A 72 14.20 4.48 0.54
CA GLY A 72 13.51 4.90 -0.69
C GLY A 72 12.29 4.08 -1.06
N GLY A 73 11.91 3.08 -0.26
CA GLY A 73 10.73 2.23 -0.49
C GLY A 73 9.44 2.78 0.11
N LEU A 74 8.31 2.23 -0.33
CA LEU A 74 6.98 2.69 0.10
C LEU A 74 6.75 2.50 1.61
N GLY A 75 7.18 1.38 2.19
CA GLY A 75 7.03 1.17 3.63
C GLY A 75 7.92 2.05 4.49
N GLU A 76 9.05 2.55 3.96
CA GLU A 76 9.83 3.59 4.63
C GLU A 76 9.07 4.92 4.58
N TYR A 77 8.50 5.28 3.43
CA TYR A 77 7.70 6.49 3.30
C TYR A 77 6.55 6.53 4.31
N PHE A 78 5.81 5.43 4.45
CA PHE A 78 4.73 5.31 5.44
C PHE A 78 5.23 5.52 6.87
N LYS A 79 6.40 4.96 7.21
CA LYS A 79 6.97 5.10 8.55
C LYS A 79 7.47 6.52 8.82
N LYS A 80 8.19 7.14 7.88
CA LYS A 80 8.85 8.44 8.06
C LYS A 80 7.92 9.62 7.85
N HIS A 81 7.08 9.60 6.82
CA HIS A 81 6.27 10.76 6.44
C HIS A 81 4.84 10.71 6.97
N LEU A 82 4.29 9.51 7.21
CA LEU A 82 2.92 9.36 7.69
C LEU A 82 2.83 8.94 9.16
N GLY A 83 3.94 8.48 9.76
CA GLY A 83 3.94 7.90 11.11
C GLY A 83 3.13 6.59 11.19
N ILE A 84 2.89 5.93 10.04
CA ILE A 84 2.07 4.72 9.93
C ILE A 84 2.98 3.51 9.78
N GLY A 85 2.62 2.39 10.40
CA GLY A 85 3.37 1.14 10.28
C GLY A 85 3.52 0.67 8.82
N SER A 86 4.72 0.17 8.47
CA SER A 86 5.06 -0.29 7.11
C SER A 86 4.17 -1.44 6.58
N LYS A 87 3.44 -2.14 7.45
CA LYS A 87 2.41 -3.12 7.04
C LYS A 87 1.29 -2.47 6.22
N ALA A 88 0.93 -1.24 6.52
CA ALA A 88 -0.11 -0.50 5.79
C ALA A 88 0.29 -0.19 4.34
N ALA A 89 1.60 -0.07 4.05
CA ALA A 89 2.09 0.13 2.70
C ALA A 89 1.69 -1.00 1.75
N SER A 90 1.60 -2.25 2.25
CA SER A 90 1.16 -3.40 1.43
C SER A 90 -0.32 -3.30 1.07
N HIS A 91 -1.18 -2.90 2.01
CA HIS A 91 -2.60 -2.66 1.74
C HIS A 91 -2.80 -1.50 0.75
N PHE A 92 -2.07 -0.40 0.97
CA PHE A 92 -2.09 0.75 0.08
C PHE A 92 -1.65 0.37 -1.34
N ALA A 93 -0.49 -0.28 -1.49
CA ALA A 93 0.02 -0.68 -2.80
C ALA A 93 -0.94 -1.62 -3.54
N ALA A 94 -1.47 -2.64 -2.85
CA ALA A 94 -2.45 -3.55 -3.43
C ALA A 94 -3.70 -2.82 -3.92
N PHE A 95 -4.23 -1.89 -3.11
CA PHE A 95 -5.38 -1.09 -3.49
C PHE A 95 -5.06 -0.18 -4.68
N MET A 96 -3.94 0.53 -4.67
CA MET A 96 -3.53 1.41 -5.78
C MET A 96 -3.30 0.64 -7.08
N VAL A 97 -2.77 -0.60 -7.02
CA VAL A 97 -2.69 -1.49 -8.19
C VAL A 97 -4.08 -1.86 -8.69
N ALA A 98 -5.00 -2.24 -7.79
CA ALA A 98 -6.37 -2.57 -8.16
C ALA A 98 -7.15 -1.36 -8.73
N GLN A 99 -6.78 -0.14 -8.36
CA GLN A 99 -7.30 1.11 -8.94
C GLN A 99 -6.59 1.51 -10.24
N GLY A 100 -5.59 0.75 -10.70
CA GLY A 100 -4.83 1.05 -11.91
C GLY A 100 -3.88 2.24 -11.78
N LYS A 101 -3.60 2.72 -10.55
CA LYS A 101 -2.66 3.83 -10.30
C LYS A 101 -1.21 3.36 -10.22
N LEU A 102 -1.01 2.13 -9.77
CA LEU A 102 0.29 1.47 -9.72
C LEU A 102 0.25 0.21 -10.59
N GLU A 103 1.44 -0.19 -11.04
CA GLU A 103 1.70 -1.55 -11.51
C GLU A 103 2.78 -2.19 -10.63
N HIS A 104 2.83 -3.51 -10.63
CA HIS A 104 3.79 -4.25 -9.83
C HIS A 104 4.51 -5.32 -10.65
N ARG A 105 5.72 -5.68 -10.21
CA ARG A 105 6.43 -6.85 -10.72
C ARG A 105 7.20 -7.55 -9.60
N LYS A 106 7.61 -8.78 -9.87
CA LYS A 106 8.57 -9.50 -9.03
C LYS A 106 9.98 -9.02 -9.40
N GLY A 107 10.61 -8.29 -8.49
CA GLY A 107 11.99 -7.86 -8.60
C GLY A 107 12.99 -8.93 -8.12
N PRO A 108 14.29 -8.58 -8.09
CA PRO A 108 15.35 -9.46 -7.61
C PRO A 108 15.07 -10.01 -6.20
N HIS A 109 15.48 -11.26 -5.96
CA HIS A 109 15.26 -11.98 -4.70
C HIS A 109 13.78 -12.11 -4.28
N GLY A 110 12.85 -12.00 -5.23
CA GLY A 110 11.42 -12.16 -4.98
C GLY A 110 10.76 -10.96 -4.30
N ARG A 111 11.41 -9.79 -4.31
CA ARG A 111 10.84 -8.54 -3.80
C ARG A 111 9.71 -8.06 -4.68
N ILE A 112 8.77 -7.33 -4.10
CA ILE A 112 7.73 -6.64 -4.87
C ILE A 112 8.24 -5.24 -5.21
N GLU A 113 8.36 -4.99 -6.51
CA GLU A 113 8.63 -3.66 -7.05
C GLU A 113 7.33 -3.07 -7.60
N LEU A 114 7.21 -1.76 -7.46
CA LEU A 114 6.07 -0.94 -7.85
C LEU A 114 6.54 0.17 -8.78
N ARG A 115 5.64 0.62 -9.64
CA ARG A 115 5.83 1.80 -10.47
C ARG A 115 4.49 2.49 -10.67
N MET A 116 4.53 3.81 -10.85
CA MET A 116 3.36 4.58 -11.26
C MET A 116 2.91 4.16 -12.65
N LYS A 117 1.63 3.82 -12.81
CA LYS A 117 1.08 3.50 -14.12
C LYS A 117 0.88 4.81 -14.88
N LYS A 118 1.43 4.87 -16.10
CA LYS A 118 1.26 6.00 -17.02
C LYS A 118 -0.12 6.00 -17.64
#